data_AF-A0A9E2K275-F1
#
_entry.id   AF-A0A9E2K275-F1
#
_cell.length_a   1.000
_cell.length_b   1.000
_cell.length_c   1.000
_cell.angle_alpha   90.00
_cell.angle_beta   90.00
_cell.angle_gamma   90.00
#
_symmetry.space_group_name_H-M   'P 1'
#
loop_
_entity.id
_entity.type
_entity.pdbx_description
1 polymer ?
#
loop_
_entity_poly.entity_id
_entity_poly.type
_entity_poly.pdbx_seq_one_letter_code
_entity_poly.pdbx_strand_id
1 'polypeptide(L)'
;MNALATQTTVVLVSFFGLSFLLGVLCQRTHFCTMGAIADVLMMGDWRRARQWQMAVAVAMLGFATLILLGLIDPTLGLYDSPRLLWLSGLVGGLSFGWGMVMASGCGNKILVRVGGGNLKSLVVLLVMGLVAFMTLKGLT
;
A
#
# COMPACT_ATOMS: atom_id res chain seq x y z
N MET A 1 23.91 -9.77 -23.41
CA MET A 1 24.05 -9.96 -21.95
C MET A 1 24.11 -8.63 -21.19
N ASN A 2 24.82 -7.59 -21.68
CA ASN A 2 24.89 -6.29 -21.00
C ASN A 2 23.56 -5.50 -20.95
N ALA A 3 22.70 -5.62 -21.96
CA ALA A 3 21.43 -4.86 -22.02
C ALA A 3 20.39 -5.30 -20.96
N LEU A 4 20.36 -6.58 -20.59
CA LEU A 4 19.47 -7.04 -19.50
C LEU A 4 19.99 -6.59 -18.14
N ALA A 5 21.32 -6.63 -17.94
CA ALA A 5 21.95 -6.19 -16.70
C ALA A 5 21.72 -4.69 -16.42
N THR A 6 21.79 -3.85 -17.46
CA THR A 6 21.50 -2.41 -17.36
C THR A 6 20.02 -2.14 -17.06
N GLN A 7 19.09 -2.87 -17.68
CA GLN A 7 17.66 -2.74 -17.36
C GLN A 7 17.36 -3.11 -15.91
N THR A 8 17.91 -4.23 -15.41
CA THR A 8 17.71 -4.64 -14.01
C THR A 8 18.27 -3.62 -13.02
N THR A 9 19.44 -3.04 -13.30
CA THR A 9 20.04 -2.03 -12.40
C THR A 9 19.25 -0.73 -12.40
N VAL A 10 18.77 -0.26 -13.56
CA VAL A 10 17.90 0.92 -13.64
C VAL A 10 16.60 0.72 -12.86
N VAL A 11 15.98 -0.46 -12.99
CA VAL A 11 14.76 -0.80 -12.23
C VAL A 11 15.06 -0.84 -10.72
N LEU A 12 16.11 -1.54 -10.29
CA LEU A 12 16.47 -1.62 -8.87
C LEU A 12 16.74 -0.25 -8.25
N VAL A 13 17.50 0.61 -8.94
CA VAL A 13 17.85 1.94 -8.44
C VAL A 13 16.63 2.87 -8.41
N SER A 14 15.78 2.84 -9.45
CA SER A 14 14.56 3.65 -9.48
C SER A 14 13.56 3.23 -8.39
N PHE A 15 13.34 1.93 -8.22
CA PHE A 15 12.47 1.42 -7.15
C PHE A 15 13.01 1.73 -5.76
N PHE A 16 14.33 1.58 -5.54
CA PHE A 16 14.96 1.92 -4.27
C PHE A 16 14.83 3.41 -3.96
N GLY A 17 15.12 4.28 -4.93
CA GLY A 17 14.99 5.73 -4.78
C GLY A 17 13.57 6.18 -4.44
N LEU A 18 12.57 5.67 -5.18
CA LEU A 18 11.16 5.96 -4.93
C LEU A 18 10.69 5.44 -3.56
N SER A 19 11.08 4.22 -3.20
CA SER A 19 10.71 3.60 -1.91
C SER A 19 11.33 4.35 -0.73
N PHE A 20 12.59 4.78 -0.86
CA PHE A 20 13.28 5.56 0.17
C PHE A 20 12.60 6.92 0.38
N LEU A 21 12.31 7.65 -0.71
CA LEU A 21 11.60 8.92 -0.64
C LEU A 21 10.21 8.76 -0.01
N LEU A 22 9.46 7.72 -0.42
CA LEU A 22 8.16 7.41 0.16
C LEU A 22 8.27 7.09 1.65
N GLY A 23 9.29 6.33 2.06
CA GLY A 23 9.56 6.01 3.46
C GLY A 23 9.81 7.25 4.32
N VAL A 24 10.68 8.16 3.85
CA VAL A 24 10.96 9.44 4.52
C VAL A 24 9.69 10.29 4.63
N LEU A 25 8.92 10.39 3.54
CA LEU A 25 7.69 11.18 3.51
C LEU A 25 6.63 10.62 4.45
N CYS A 26 6.47 9.29 4.48
CA CYS A 26 5.53 8.60 5.38
C CYS A 26 5.93 8.75 6.85
N GLN A 27 7.23 8.75 7.15
CA GLN A 27 7.73 8.96 8.51
C GLN A 27 7.45 10.38 9.00
N ARG A 28 7.61 11.40 8.14
CA ARG A 28 7.36 12.80 8.49
C ARG A 28 5.87 13.15 8.57
N THR A 29 5.05 12.60 7.68
CA THR A 29 3.62 12.94 7.58
C THR A 29 2.72 12.07 8.45
N HIS A 30 3.25 11.00 9.06
CA HIS A 30 2.48 10.02 9.84
C HIS A 30 1.26 9.46 9.09
N PHE A 31 1.42 9.23 7.79
CA PHE A 31 0.35 8.78 6.90
C PHE A 31 -0.17 7.37 7.29
N CYS A 32 -1.42 7.30 7.73
CA CYS A 32 -2.09 6.06 8.11
C CYS A 32 -3.57 6.18 7.78
N THR A 33 -4.09 5.28 6.96
CA THR A 33 -5.51 5.19 6.57
C THR A 33 -6.44 5.09 7.78
N MET A 34 -6.16 4.19 8.72
CA MET A 34 -6.89 4.07 10.00
C MET A 34 -6.78 5.33 10.84
N GLY A 35 -5.62 5.98 10.85
CA GLY A 35 -5.43 7.24 11.57
C GLY A 35 -6.29 8.36 10.99
N ALA A 36 -6.44 8.44 9.67
CA ALA A 36 -7.31 9.42 9.04
C ALA A 36 -8.79 9.20 9.42
N ILE A 37 -9.26 7.95 9.44
CA ILE A 37 -10.64 7.60 9.81
C ILE A 37 -10.88 7.90 11.31
N ALA A 38 -9.95 7.49 12.17
CA ALA A 38 -10.05 7.72 13.61
C ALA A 38 -9.98 9.22 13.98
N ASP A 39 -9.09 9.99 13.33
CA ASP A 39 -8.94 11.42 13.58
C ASP A 39 -10.21 12.20 13.16
N VAL A 40 -10.87 11.81 12.07
CA VAL A 40 -12.14 12.43 11.66
C VAL A 40 -13.26 12.12 12.64
N LEU A 41 -13.39 10.85 13.06
CA LEU A 41 -14.51 10.41 13.91
C LEU A 41 -14.35 10.80 15.38
N MET A 42 -13.12 10.77 15.92
CA MET A 42 -12.89 11.01 17.35
C MET A 42 -12.36 12.41 17.66
N MET A 43 -11.51 12.99 16.80
CA MET A 43 -10.83 14.26 17.09
C MET A 43 -11.34 15.43 16.24
N GLY A 44 -12.16 15.18 15.21
CA GLY A 44 -12.65 16.20 14.28
C GLY A 44 -11.56 16.79 13.38
N ASP A 45 -10.36 16.18 13.34
CA ASP A 45 -9.20 16.70 12.63
C ASP A 45 -9.12 16.18 11.18
N TRP A 46 -9.56 17.01 10.24
CA TRP A 46 -9.63 16.66 8.81
C TRP A 46 -8.30 16.73 8.06
N ARG A 47 -7.21 17.15 8.72
CA ARG A 47 -5.90 17.34 8.06
C ARG A 47 -5.37 16.03 7.44
N ARG A 48 -5.41 14.91 8.18
CA ARG A 48 -4.93 13.61 7.68
C ARG A 48 -5.85 13.02 6.61
N ALA A 49 -7.17 13.23 6.73
CA ALA A 49 -8.13 12.80 5.71
C ALA A 49 -7.93 13.51 4.37
N ARG A 50 -7.69 14.83 4.38
CA ARG A 50 -7.38 15.60 3.17
C ARG A 50 -6.07 15.15 2.51
N GLN A 51 -5.03 14.89 3.30
CA GLN A 51 -3.77 14.35 2.78
C GLN A 51 -3.98 13.00 2.09
N TRP A 52 -4.79 12.13 2.69
CA TRP A 52 -5.11 10.83 2.11
C TRP A 52 -5.89 10.95 0.80
N GLN A 53 -6.93 11.79 0.76
CA GLN A 53 -7.70 12.04 -0.46
C GLN A 53 -6.85 12.61 -1.60
N MET A 54 -5.98 13.58 -1.31
CA MET A 54 -5.07 14.16 -2.31
C MET A 54 -4.07 13.13 -2.84
N ALA A 55 -3.56 12.26 -1.99
CA ALA A 55 -2.67 11.17 -2.42
C ALA A 55 -3.39 10.20 -3.38
N VAL A 56 -4.63 9.82 -3.07
CA VAL A 56 -5.44 8.97 -3.94
C VAL A 56 -5.74 9.66 -5.27
N ALA A 57 -6.11 10.95 -5.24
CA ALA A 57 -6.40 11.72 -6.45
C ALA A 57 -5.18 11.80 -7.38
N VAL A 58 -4.00 12.12 -6.83
CA VAL A 58 -2.75 12.18 -7.62
C VAL A 58 -2.37 10.80 -8.16
N ALA A 59 -2.55 9.73 -7.38
CA ALA A 59 -2.27 8.36 -7.84
C ALA A 59 -3.20 7.94 -8.99
N MET A 60 -4.50 8.22 -8.89
CA MET A 60 -5.48 7.90 -9.93
C MET A 60 -5.24 8.71 -11.21
N LEU A 61 -4.98 10.01 -11.07
CA LEU A 61 -4.65 10.87 -12.21
C LEU A 61 -3.34 10.43 -12.87
N GLY A 62 -2.30 10.11 -12.09
CA GLY A 62 -1.03 9.59 -12.61
C GLY A 62 -1.22 8.28 -13.36
N PHE A 63 -1.98 7.34 -12.82
CA PHE A 63 -2.26 6.08 -13.51
C PHE A 63 -3.03 6.30 -14.82
N ALA A 64 -4.06 7.17 -14.79
CA ALA A 64 -4.84 7.50 -15.98
C ALA A 64 -4.00 8.18 -17.08
N THR A 65 -3.08 9.09 -16.73
CA THR A 65 -2.20 9.73 -17.72
C THR A 65 -1.22 8.74 -18.33
N LEU A 66 -0.68 7.79 -17.56
CA LEU A 66 0.20 6.75 -18.10
C LEU A 66 -0.52 5.82 -19.07
N ILE A 67 -1.80 5.50 -18.83
CA ILE A 67 -2.63 4.74 -19.78
C ILE A 67 -2.87 5.54 -21.06
N LEU A 68 -3.23 6.83 -20.95
CA LEU A 68 -3.49 7.68 -22.11
C LEU A 68 -2.28 7.86 -23.02
N LEU A 69 -1.07 7.84 -22.44
CA LEU A 69 0.18 7.93 -23.18
C LEU A 69 0.62 6.58 -23.79
N GLY A 70 -0.10 5.48 -23.52
CA GLY A 70 0.23 4.14 -24.01
C GLY A 70 1.50 3.55 -23.39
N LEU A 71 1.93 4.03 -22.22
CA LEU A 71 3.12 3.51 -21.53
C LEU A 71 2.81 2.24 -20.70
N ILE A 72 1.54 2.02 -20.35
CA ILE A 72 1.08 0.90 -19.52
C ILE A 72 -0.12 0.24 -20.18
N ASP A 73 -0.03 -1.07 -20.41
CA ASP A 73 -1.17 -1.90 -20.80
C ASP A 73 -1.91 -2.41 -19.56
N PRO A 74 -3.15 -1.95 -19.29
CA PRO A 74 -3.90 -2.37 -18.12
C PRO A 74 -4.27 -3.86 -18.15
N THR A 75 -4.31 -4.47 -19.34
CA THR A 75 -4.68 -5.88 -19.58
C THR A 75 -3.65 -6.89 -19.07
N LEU A 76 -2.42 -6.46 -18.83
CA LEU A 76 -1.37 -7.28 -18.21
C LEU A 76 -1.45 -7.24 -16.67
N GLY A 77 -2.35 -6.42 -16.11
CA GLY A 77 -2.51 -6.24 -14.68
C GLY A 77 -3.29 -7.39 -14.01
N LEU A 78 -2.80 -7.86 -12.87
CA LEU A 78 -3.48 -8.86 -12.03
C LEU A 78 -4.89 -8.43 -11.58
N TYR A 79 -5.19 -7.13 -11.65
CA TYR A 79 -6.44 -6.51 -11.23
C TYR A 79 -7.42 -6.27 -12.38
N ASP A 80 -7.07 -6.60 -13.63
CA ASP A 80 -7.96 -6.50 -14.79
C ASP A 80 -8.89 -7.73 -14.86
N SER A 81 -9.69 -7.91 -13.81
CA SER A 81 -10.71 -8.96 -13.78
C SER A 81 -12.10 -8.32 -13.90
N PRO A 82 -12.90 -8.67 -14.92
CA PRO A 82 -14.26 -8.15 -15.08
C PRO A 82 -15.24 -8.70 -14.02
N ARG A 83 -14.79 -9.63 -13.16
CA ARG A 83 -15.59 -10.20 -12.08
C ARG A 83 -15.36 -9.41 -10.80
N LEU A 84 -16.31 -8.55 -10.46
CA LEU A 84 -16.39 -7.97 -9.13
C LEU A 84 -16.89 -9.05 -8.16
N LEU A 85 -15.96 -9.68 -7.43
CA LEU A 85 -16.31 -10.61 -6.35
C LEU A 85 -16.78 -9.82 -5.11
N TRP A 86 -17.99 -9.27 -5.16
CA TRP A 86 -18.55 -8.42 -4.09
C TRP A 86 -18.48 -9.09 -2.72
N LEU A 87 -18.76 -10.39 -2.65
CA LEU A 87 -18.72 -11.15 -1.40
C LEU A 87 -17.31 -11.21 -0.82
N SER A 88 -16.28 -11.49 -1.63
CA SER A 88 -14.91 -11.56 -1.16
C SER A 88 -14.35 -10.18 -0.83
N GLY A 89 -14.75 -9.13 -1.57
CA GLY A 89 -14.38 -7.75 -1.28
C GLY A 89 -14.92 -7.26 0.07
N LEU A 90 -16.20 -7.54 0.36
CA LEU A 90 -16.83 -7.20 1.64
C LEU A 90 -16.21 -7.98 2.81
N VAL A 91 -16.13 -9.31 2.70
CA VAL A 91 -15.60 -10.16 3.78
C VAL A 91 -14.11 -9.89 4.01
N GLY A 92 -13.33 -9.73 2.94
CA GLY A 92 -11.90 -9.38 3.01
C GLY A 92 -11.68 -7.98 3.58
N GLY A 93 -12.47 -6.99 3.16
CA GLY A 93 -12.37 -5.62 3.66
C GLY A 93 -12.69 -5.51 5.15
N LEU A 94 -13.77 -6.17 5.60
CA LEU A 94 -14.16 -6.16 7.01
C LEU A 94 -13.15 -6.90 7.91
N SER A 95 -12.68 -8.07 7.49
CA SER A 95 -11.66 -8.82 8.24
C SER A 95 -10.33 -8.08 8.32
N PHE A 96 -9.90 -7.44 7.22
CA PHE A 96 -8.70 -6.62 7.20
C PHE A 96 -8.83 -5.38 8.09
N GLY A 97 -10.00 -4.70 8.05
CA GLY A 97 -10.32 -3.58 8.93
C GLY A 97 -10.26 -3.96 10.41
N TRP A 98 -10.89 -5.08 10.79
CA TRP A 98 -10.85 -5.61 12.14
C TRP A 98 -9.42 -5.92 12.60
N GLY A 99 -8.63 -6.55 11.73
CA GLY A 99 -7.22 -6.83 11.97
C GLY A 99 -6.40 -5.56 12.23
N MET A 100 -6.62 -4.50 11.46
CA MET A 100 -5.93 -3.22 11.66
C MET A 100 -6.22 -2.57 13.02
N VAL A 101 -7.44 -2.72 13.55
CA VAL A 101 -7.80 -2.22 14.89
C VAL A 101 -7.05 -3.01 15.96
N MET A 102 -7.05 -4.36 15.89
CA MET A 102 -6.36 -5.20 16.86
C MET A 102 -4.83 -5.03 16.82
N ALA A 103 -4.26 -4.83 15.62
CA ALA A 103 -2.84 -4.60 15.41
C ALA A 103 -2.38 -3.18 15.78
N SER A 104 -3.30 -2.27 16.12
CA SER A 104 -3.07 -0.84 16.40
C SER A 104 -2.21 -0.12 15.35
N GLY A 105 -2.43 -0.45 14.08
CA GLY A 105 -1.66 0.11 12.97
C GLY A 105 -2.22 -0.19 11.58
N CYS A 106 -1.90 0.68 10.62
CA CYS A 106 -2.07 0.45 9.19
C CYS A 106 -0.80 -0.21 8.62
N GLY A 107 -0.90 -0.96 7.52
CA GLY A 107 0.27 -1.58 6.85
C GLY A 107 1.43 -0.60 6.63
N ASN A 108 1.15 0.60 6.09
CA ASN A 108 2.16 1.64 5.89
C ASN A 108 2.83 2.13 7.18
N LYS A 109 2.04 2.33 8.26
CA LYS A 109 2.58 2.79 9.55
C LYS A 109 3.39 1.70 10.25
N ILE A 110 3.01 0.43 10.08
CA ILE A 110 3.75 -0.71 10.62
C ILE A 110 5.10 -0.85 9.90
N LEU A 111 5.13 -0.73 8.57
CA LEU A 111 6.37 -0.70 7.77
C LEU A 111 7.36 0.36 8.27
N VAL A 112 6.90 1.60 8.47
CA VAL A 112 7.75 2.68 9.00
C VAL A 112 8.21 2.40 10.44
N ARG A 113 7.35 1.82 11.29
CA ARG A 113 7.72 1.46 12.68
C ARG A 113 8.74 0.33 12.76
N VAL A 114 8.73 -0.60 11.81
CA VAL A 114 9.79 -1.62 11.68
C VAL A 114 11.13 -0.96 11.41
N GLY A 115 11.17 0.02 10.50
CA GLY A 115 12.37 0.82 10.24
C GLY A 115 12.88 1.61 11.46
N GLY A 116 12.00 1.93 12.42
CA GLY A 116 12.35 2.58 13.68
C GLY A 116 12.75 1.63 14.83
N GLY A 117 12.84 0.31 14.60
CA GLY A 117 13.32 -0.66 15.59
C GLY A 117 12.25 -1.30 16.49
N ASN A 118 10.97 -1.25 16.11
CA ASN A 118 9.90 -1.83 16.93
C ASN A 118 9.67 -3.33 16.64
N LEU A 119 10.09 -4.21 17.56
CA LEU A 119 9.93 -5.68 17.42
C LEU A 119 8.47 -6.12 17.28
N LYS A 120 7.51 -5.47 17.96
CA LYS A 120 6.08 -5.80 17.82
C LYS A 120 5.61 -5.59 16.38
N SER A 121 6.05 -4.50 15.75
CA SER A 121 5.67 -4.17 14.38
C SER A 121 6.27 -5.15 13.37
N LEU A 122 7.46 -5.71 13.67
CA LEU A 122 8.10 -6.72 12.83
C LEU A 122 7.24 -7.99 12.74
N VAL A 123 6.80 -8.50 13.91
CA VAL A 123 5.98 -9.72 13.97
C VAL A 123 4.66 -9.53 13.23
N VAL A 124 3.98 -8.39 13.44
CA VAL A 124 2.71 -8.11 12.76
C VAL A 124 2.90 -8.02 11.24
N LEU A 125 3.96 -7.35 10.77
CA LEU A 125 4.25 -7.24 9.35
C LEU A 125 4.50 -8.62 8.70
N LEU A 126 5.26 -9.48 9.40
CA LEU A 126 5.58 -10.82 8.92
C LEU A 126 4.32 -11.68 8.80
N VAL A 127 3.47 -11.70 9.84
CA VAL A 127 2.20 -12.44 9.83
C VAL A 127 1.27 -11.92 8.73
N MET A 128 1.13 -10.59 8.60
CA MET A 128 0.32 -9.98 7.55
C MET A 128 0.83 -10.38 6.15
N GLY A 129 2.14 -10.32 5.92
CA GLY A 129 2.76 -10.71 4.65
C GLY A 129 2.57 -12.19 4.33
N LEU A 130 2.70 -13.07 5.33
CA LEU A 130 2.50 -14.51 5.17
C LEU A 130 1.05 -14.84 4.78
N VAL A 131 0.08 -14.26 5.50
CA VAL A 131 -1.35 -14.46 5.20
C VAL A 131 -1.71 -13.91 3.82
N ALA A 132 -1.16 -12.75 3.45
CA ALA A 132 -1.35 -12.18 2.10
C ALA A 132 -0.78 -13.11 1.01
N PHE A 133 0.39 -13.70 1.25
CA PHE A 133 0.99 -14.66 0.32
C PHE A 133 0.15 -15.94 0.18
N MET A 134 -0.35 -16.49 1.31
CA MET A 134 -1.26 -17.63 1.32
C MET A 134 -2.57 -17.34 0.56
N THR A 135 -3.07 -16.10 0.66
CA THR A 135 -4.30 -15.69 -0.04
C THR A 135 -4.08 -15.54 -1.55
N LEU A 136 -2.90 -15.07 -1.98
CA LEU A 136 -2.57 -14.87 -3.39
C LEU A 136 -2.22 -16.18 -4.12
N LYS A 137 -1.43 -17.06 -3.49
CA LYS A 137 -1.01 -18.34 -4.11
C LYS A 137 -1.98 -19.50 -3.84
N GLY A 138 -2.88 -19.36 -2.88
CA GLY A 138 -3.67 -20.47 -2.36
C GLY A 138 -2.86 -21.36 -1.41
N LEU A 139 -3.56 -22.10 -0.55
CA LEU A 139 -2.97 -23.13 0.30
C LEU A 139 -2.75 -24.39 -0.54
N THR A 140 -1.59 -24.49 -1.19
CA THR A 140 -1.07 -25.72 -1.81
C THR A 140 0.35 -25.94 -1.34
#